data_AF-A0A560BUQ1-F1
#
_entry.id   AF-A0A560BUQ1-F1
#
_cell.length_a   1.000
_cell.length_b   1.000
_cell.length_c   1.000
_cell.angle_alpha   90.00
_cell.angle_beta   90.00
_cell.angle_gamma   90.00
#
_symmetry.space_group_name_H-M   'P 1'
#
loop_
_entity.id
_entity.type
_entity.pdbx_description
1 polymer ?
#
loop_
_entity_poly.entity_id
_entity_poly.type
_entity_poly.pdbx_seq_one_letter_code
_entity_poly.pdbx_strand_id
1 'polypeptide(L)'
;MKVLVPVKRVVDYNVKIRVKADGSGVETANVKMSMNPFDEIAVEEAVRLKEAGTATEVIVVTVGPTACQETLRTGLAMGADRGILVQTDAETQPLAVAKVLKALVEKEGPTLVILGKQAIDDDCNQTGQMLAALLGWPQGTFASKVTPGEGSVTVTREIDGGLETVQLTLPAVVTADLRLNEPRYASLPNIMKAKKKPIETLAP
;
A
#
# COMPACT_ATOMS: atom_id res chain seq x y z
N MET A 1 -15.62 -3.99 7.66
CA MET A 1 -14.91 -2.69 7.72
C MET A 1 -14.30 -2.33 6.37
N LYS A 2 -14.11 -1.04 6.05
CA LYS A 2 -13.46 -0.61 4.79
C LYS A 2 -11.95 -0.46 5.01
N VAL A 3 -11.14 -1.03 4.10
CA VAL A 3 -9.68 -1.02 4.17
C VAL A 3 -9.10 -0.23 2.98
N LEU A 4 -8.22 0.71 3.25
CA LEU A 4 -7.47 1.46 2.23
C LEU A 4 -6.05 0.92 2.14
N VAL A 5 -5.59 0.64 0.92
CA VAL A 5 -4.27 0.06 0.67
C VAL A 5 -3.51 0.91 -0.34
N PRO A 6 -2.64 1.82 0.13
CA PRO A 6 -1.69 2.52 -0.73
C PRO A 6 -0.70 1.54 -1.36
N VAL A 7 -0.50 1.66 -2.68
CA VAL A 7 0.47 0.90 -3.47
C VAL A 7 1.32 1.86 -4.30
N LYS A 8 2.60 1.57 -4.45
CA LYS A 8 3.56 2.36 -5.21
C LYS A 8 4.10 1.56 -6.40
N ARG A 9 4.24 2.25 -7.53
CA ARG A 9 4.93 1.76 -8.72
C ARG A 9 6.41 2.09 -8.60
N VAL A 10 7.25 1.07 -8.56
CA VAL A 10 8.71 1.19 -8.39
C VAL A 10 9.45 0.41 -9.47
N VAL A 11 10.77 0.60 -9.59
CA VAL A 11 11.61 -0.26 -10.41
C VAL A 11 11.56 -1.68 -9.85
N ASP A 12 11.41 -2.69 -10.71
CA ASP A 12 11.37 -4.09 -10.28
C ASP A 12 12.63 -4.45 -9.48
N TYR A 13 12.45 -5.09 -8.33
CA TYR A 13 13.54 -5.39 -7.39
C TYR A 13 14.64 -6.30 -7.98
N ASN A 14 14.37 -7.01 -9.09
CA ASN A 14 15.37 -7.81 -9.79
C ASN A 14 16.21 -6.99 -10.79
N VAL A 15 15.85 -5.72 -11.03
CA VAL A 15 16.58 -4.86 -11.95
C VAL A 15 17.78 -4.25 -11.23
N LYS A 16 18.97 -4.43 -11.82
CA LYS A 16 20.14 -3.65 -11.43
C LYS A 16 20.02 -2.22 -11.95
N ILE A 17 19.71 -1.28 -11.06
CA ILE A 17 19.61 0.15 -11.39
C ILE A 17 20.94 0.71 -11.89
N ARG A 18 20.84 1.73 -12.75
CA ARG A 18 21.97 2.52 -13.24
C ARG A 18 21.76 3.97 -12.86
N VAL A 19 22.82 4.62 -12.41
CA VAL A 19 22.81 6.07 -12.16
C VAL A 19 23.02 6.77 -13.50
N LYS A 20 22.25 7.83 -13.75
CA LYS A 20 22.41 8.67 -14.93
C LYS A 20 23.81 9.29 -14.94
N ALA A 21 24.37 9.49 -16.14
CA ALA A 21 25.72 10.05 -16.30
C ALA A 21 25.88 11.47 -15.71
N ASP A 22 24.79 12.23 -15.61
CA ASP A 22 24.74 13.58 -15.04
C ASP A 22 24.57 13.62 -13.51
N GLY A 23 24.42 12.47 -12.85
CA GLY A 23 24.20 12.38 -11.41
C GLY A 23 22.82 12.85 -10.93
N SER A 24 21.88 13.14 -11.84
CA SER A 24 20.55 13.66 -11.48
C SER A 24 19.58 12.62 -10.88
N GLY A 25 19.95 11.34 -10.91
CA GLY A 25 19.13 10.24 -10.38
C GLY A 25 19.40 8.92 -11.07
N VAL A 26 18.43 8.01 -11.00
CA VAL A 26 18.50 6.68 -11.63
C VAL A 26 17.84 6.66 -13.02
N GLU A 27 18.32 5.79 -13.90
CA GLU A 27 17.69 5.52 -15.19
C GLU A 27 16.39 4.72 -14.98
N THR A 28 15.26 5.34 -15.33
CA THR A 28 13.92 4.72 -15.27
C THR A 28 13.34 4.46 -16.66
N ALA A 29 13.99 4.95 -17.72
CA ALA A 29 13.56 4.77 -19.09
C ALA A 29 13.79 3.31 -19.53
N ASN A 30 12.78 2.68 -20.13
CA ASN A 30 12.82 1.29 -20.60
C ASN A 30 13.19 0.26 -19.52
N VAL A 31 13.00 0.60 -18.24
CA VAL A 31 13.20 -0.30 -17.12
C VAL A 31 11.86 -0.95 -16.75
N LYS A 32 11.90 -2.24 -16.40
CA LYS A 32 10.74 -2.96 -15.89
C LYS A 32 10.32 -2.34 -14.55
N MET A 33 9.07 -1.95 -14.45
CA MET A 33 8.46 -1.41 -13.24
C MET A 33 7.47 -2.44 -12.68
N SER A 34 7.29 -2.47 -11.36
CA SER A 34 6.37 -3.39 -10.68
C SER A 34 5.69 -2.71 -9.50
N MET A 35 4.78 -3.44 -8.85
CA MET A 35 4.33 -3.06 -7.50
C MET A 35 5.52 -3.20 -6.54
N ASN A 36 5.60 -2.30 -5.57
CA ASN A 36 6.54 -2.42 -4.46
C ASN A 36 6.26 -3.73 -3.67
N PRO A 37 7.28 -4.57 -3.38
CA PRO A 37 7.05 -5.86 -2.73
C PRO A 37 6.29 -5.79 -1.40
N PHE A 38 6.54 -4.77 -0.58
CA PHE A 38 5.81 -4.59 0.68
C PHE A 38 4.33 -4.24 0.46
N ASP A 39 4.00 -3.62 -0.67
CA ASP A 39 2.63 -3.23 -1.00
C ASP A 39 1.83 -4.45 -1.51
N GLU A 40 2.47 -5.42 -2.17
CA GLU A 40 1.84 -6.70 -2.51
C GLU A 40 1.37 -7.43 -1.25
N ILE A 41 2.18 -7.39 -0.18
CA ILE A 41 1.87 -7.99 1.12
C ILE A 41 0.72 -7.24 1.81
N ALA A 42 0.72 -5.91 1.73
CA ALA A 42 -0.37 -5.09 2.26
C ALA A 42 -1.70 -5.38 1.54
N VAL A 43 -1.67 -5.54 0.21
CA VAL A 43 -2.84 -5.92 -0.59
C VAL A 43 -3.33 -7.31 -0.21
N GLU A 44 -2.43 -8.30 -0.12
CA GLU A 44 -2.78 -9.66 0.28
C GLU A 44 -3.45 -9.69 1.65
N GLU A 45 -2.92 -8.97 2.64
CA GLU A 45 -3.49 -8.92 3.98
C GLU A 45 -4.92 -8.34 3.95
N ALA A 46 -5.12 -7.23 3.24
CA ALA A 46 -6.43 -6.63 3.10
C ALA A 46 -7.44 -7.58 2.41
N VAL A 47 -6.99 -8.35 1.41
CA VAL A 47 -7.82 -9.36 0.73
C VAL A 47 -8.15 -10.53 1.67
N ARG A 48 -7.20 -11.03 2.47
CA ARG A 48 -7.44 -12.06 3.48
C ARG A 48 -8.45 -11.61 4.53
N LEU A 49 -8.36 -10.36 5.00
CA LEU A 49 -9.36 -9.77 5.90
C LEU A 49 -10.75 -9.73 5.25
N LYS A 50 -10.83 -9.48 3.93
CA LYS A 50 -12.10 -9.52 3.19
C LYS A 50 -12.66 -10.93 3.06
N GLU A 51 -11.82 -11.90 2.73
CA GLU A 51 -12.20 -13.32 2.62
C GLU A 51 -12.66 -13.91 3.96
N ALA A 52 -12.08 -13.44 5.08
CA ALA A 52 -12.51 -13.77 6.43
C ALA A 52 -13.79 -13.02 6.89
N GLY A 53 -14.41 -12.19 6.03
CA GLY A 53 -15.61 -11.42 6.35
C GLY A 53 -15.38 -10.23 7.30
N THR A 54 -14.13 -9.92 7.63
CA THR A 54 -13.78 -8.77 8.49
C THR A 54 -13.82 -7.46 7.70
N ALA A 55 -13.27 -7.47 6.48
CA ALA A 55 -13.35 -6.35 5.56
C ALA A 55 -14.55 -6.51 4.61
N THR A 56 -15.23 -5.40 4.31
CA THR A 56 -16.37 -5.33 3.40
C THR A 56 -15.99 -4.73 2.05
N GLU A 57 -14.92 -3.93 2.01
CA GLU A 57 -14.39 -3.31 0.80
C GLU A 57 -12.89 -3.06 0.96
N VAL A 58 -12.12 -3.37 -0.08
CA VAL A 58 -10.68 -3.09 -0.19
C VAL A 58 -10.46 -2.10 -1.34
N ILE A 59 -9.95 -0.92 -1.02
CA ILE A 59 -9.66 0.16 -1.97
C ILE A 59 -8.15 0.27 -2.13
N VAL A 60 -7.63 0.01 -3.32
CA VAL A 60 -6.21 0.23 -3.63
C VAL A 60 -5.99 1.64 -4.17
N VAL A 61 -4.94 2.31 -3.71
CA VAL A 61 -4.67 3.72 -4.05
C VAL A 61 -3.23 3.88 -4.51
N THR A 62 -2.99 4.68 -5.53
CA THR A 62 -1.63 5.12 -5.90
C THR A 62 -1.62 6.62 -6.17
N VAL A 63 -0.49 7.25 -5.87
CA VAL A 63 -0.21 8.66 -6.21
C VAL A 63 0.93 8.67 -7.21
N GLY A 64 0.76 9.29 -8.38
CA GLY A 64 1.80 9.34 -9.40
C GLY A 64 1.26 9.46 -10.83
N PRO A 65 2.10 9.19 -11.84
CA PRO A 65 1.72 9.39 -13.23
C PRO A 65 0.68 8.36 -13.68
N THR A 66 0.07 8.59 -14.85
CA THR A 66 -0.91 7.67 -15.47
C THR A 66 -0.42 6.23 -15.57
N ALA A 67 0.89 6.00 -15.71
CA ALA A 67 1.49 4.67 -15.74
C ALA A 67 1.23 3.84 -14.45
N CYS A 68 0.95 4.48 -13.31
CA CYS A 68 0.60 3.79 -12.06
C CYS A 68 -0.75 3.04 -12.13
N GLN A 69 -1.59 3.29 -13.16
CA GLN A 69 -2.79 2.48 -13.37
C GLN A 69 -2.49 0.99 -13.54
N GLU A 70 -1.33 0.63 -14.11
CA GLU A 70 -0.91 -0.77 -14.23
C GLU A 70 -0.77 -1.43 -12.85
N THR A 71 -0.13 -0.75 -11.91
CA THR A 71 0.03 -1.22 -10.52
C THR A 71 -1.32 -1.36 -9.82
N LEU A 72 -2.26 -0.43 -10.03
CA LEU A 72 -3.63 -0.58 -9.52
C LEU A 72 -4.31 -1.82 -10.12
N ARG A 73 -4.15 -2.09 -11.42
CA ARG A 73 -4.73 -3.28 -12.06
C ARG A 73 -4.17 -4.57 -11.46
N THR A 74 -2.91 -4.61 -11.05
CA THR A 74 -2.34 -5.74 -10.31
C THR A 74 -3.06 -5.93 -8.97
N GLY A 75 -3.21 -4.89 -8.15
CA GLY A 75 -3.93 -4.99 -6.87
C GLY A 75 -5.41 -5.41 -7.03
N LEU A 76 -6.07 -4.89 -8.08
CA LEU A 76 -7.43 -5.28 -8.47
C LEU A 76 -7.53 -6.76 -8.89
N ALA A 77 -6.47 -7.30 -9.51
CA ALA A 77 -6.38 -8.70 -9.92
C ALA A 77 -6.07 -9.63 -8.73
N MET A 78 -5.38 -9.14 -7.70
CA MET A 78 -5.15 -9.87 -6.45
C MET A 78 -6.44 -10.02 -5.65
N GLY A 79 -7.32 -9.00 -5.64
CA GLY A 79 -8.61 -9.12 -4.96
C GLY A 79 -9.24 -7.82 -4.49
N ALA A 80 -8.58 -6.67 -4.68
CA ALA A 80 -9.14 -5.36 -4.32
C ALA A 80 -10.42 -5.07 -5.11
N ASP A 81 -11.35 -4.32 -4.53
CA ASP A 81 -12.67 -4.07 -5.09
C ASP A 81 -12.64 -2.95 -6.14
N ARG A 82 -11.92 -1.86 -5.85
CA ARG A 82 -11.70 -0.73 -6.76
C ARG A 82 -10.40 0.00 -6.51
N GLY A 83 -9.98 0.80 -7.48
CA GLY A 83 -8.75 1.59 -7.45
C GLY A 83 -9.00 3.09 -7.43
N ILE A 84 -8.07 3.84 -6.84
CA ILE A 84 -8.00 5.30 -6.96
C ILE A 84 -6.59 5.67 -7.44
N LEU A 85 -6.51 6.41 -8.54
CA LEU A 85 -5.31 7.08 -9.01
C LEU A 85 -5.40 8.55 -8.64
N VAL A 86 -4.50 9.04 -7.77
CA VAL A 86 -4.25 10.48 -7.65
C VAL A 86 -3.16 10.82 -8.65
N GLN A 87 -3.59 11.34 -9.81
CA GLN A 87 -2.73 11.54 -10.96
C GLN A 87 -1.89 12.81 -10.79
N THR A 88 -0.57 12.65 -10.82
CA THR A 88 0.38 13.77 -10.81
C THR A 88 1.68 13.36 -11.49
N ASP A 89 2.27 14.29 -12.26
CA ASP A 89 3.60 14.12 -12.83
C ASP A 89 4.69 14.73 -11.93
N ALA A 90 4.30 15.37 -10.82
CA ALA A 90 5.24 15.90 -9.85
C ALA A 90 5.94 14.76 -9.09
N GLU A 91 7.20 14.99 -8.73
CA GLU A 91 7.91 14.09 -7.82
C GLU A 91 7.22 14.07 -6.46
N THR A 92 6.94 12.87 -5.95
CA THR A 92 6.19 12.69 -4.71
C THR A 92 7.11 12.30 -3.57
N GLN A 93 7.09 13.11 -2.50
CA GLN A 93 7.78 12.81 -1.25
C GLN A 93 6.81 12.18 -0.24
N PRO A 94 7.30 11.40 0.76
CA PRO A 94 6.46 10.75 1.76
C PRO A 94 5.44 11.67 2.43
N LEU A 95 5.83 12.92 2.75
CA LEU A 95 4.93 13.90 3.36
C LEU A 95 3.77 14.31 2.43
N ALA A 96 4.05 14.51 1.14
CA ALA A 96 3.03 14.85 0.16
C ALA A 96 2.05 13.67 -0.03
N VAL A 97 2.58 12.46 -0.13
CA VAL A 97 1.77 11.23 -0.21
C VAL A 97 0.91 11.07 1.03
N ALA A 98 1.46 11.26 2.24
CA ALA A 98 0.71 11.15 3.49
C ALA A 98 -0.44 12.18 3.59
N LYS A 99 -0.25 13.41 3.10
CA LYS A 99 -1.31 14.43 3.04
C LYS A 99 -2.43 14.05 2.06
N VAL A 100 -2.07 13.54 0.89
CA VAL A 100 -3.04 13.02 -0.09
C VAL A 100 -3.82 11.85 0.50
N LEU A 101 -3.13 10.90 1.13
CA LEU A 101 -3.76 9.76 1.79
C LEU A 101 -4.70 10.18 2.92
N LYS A 102 -4.35 11.20 3.71
CA LYS A 102 -5.24 11.79 4.73
C LYS A 102 -6.56 12.26 4.11
N ALA A 103 -6.50 13.03 3.02
CA ALA A 103 -7.69 13.50 2.32
C ALA A 103 -8.55 12.34 1.76
N LEU A 104 -7.90 11.27 1.27
CA LEU A 104 -8.61 10.07 0.83
C LEU A 104 -9.24 9.29 1.97
N VAL A 105 -8.57 9.20 3.12
CA VAL A 105 -9.15 8.61 4.34
C VAL A 105 -10.39 9.39 4.77
N GLU A 106 -10.34 10.72 4.76
CA GLU A 106 -11.50 11.57 5.07
C GLU A 106 -12.64 11.40 4.05
N LYS A 107 -12.32 11.29 2.75
CA LYS A 107 -13.30 11.07 1.67
C LYS A 107 -13.96 9.68 1.74
N GLU A 108 -13.15 8.65 1.93
CA GLU A 108 -13.58 7.26 1.78
C GLU A 108 -14.06 6.63 3.08
N GLY A 109 -13.69 7.17 4.24
CA GLY A 109 -14.03 6.61 5.54
C GLY A 109 -13.56 5.16 5.79
N PRO A 110 -12.34 4.75 5.38
CA PRO A 110 -11.78 3.48 5.83
C PRO A 110 -11.53 3.53 7.34
N THR A 111 -11.64 2.38 8.02
CA THR A 111 -11.28 2.28 9.45
C THR A 111 -9.91 1.64 9.64
N LEU A 112 -9.29 1.16 8.57
CA LEU A 112 -7.96 0.58 8.59
C LEU A 112 -7.22 0.97 7.31
N VAL A 113 -5.98 1.45 7.45
CA VAL A 113 -5.07 1.65 6.33
C VAL A 113 -3.92 0.68 6.48
N ILE A 114 -3.63 -0.11 5.43
CA ILE A 114 -2.47 -1.01 5.41
C ILE A 114 -1.54 -0.56 4.29
N LEU A 115 -0.31 -0.18 4.64
CA LEU A 115 0.73 0.23 3.69
C LEU A 115 1.88 -0.78 3.70
N GLY A 116 2.74 -0.78 2.68
CA GLY A 116 4.06 -1.39 2.83
C GLY A 116 4.91 -0.68 3.89
N LYS A 117 5.83 -1.41 4.53
CA LYS A 117 6.84 -0.84 5.44
C LYS A 117 7.60 0.32 4.82
N GLN A 118 8.16 0.10 3.62
CA GLN A 118 8.93 1.10 2.88
C GLN A 118 8.75 0.87 1.39
N ALA A 119 9.10 1.87 0.58
CA ALA A 119 9.26 1.69 -0.85
C ALA A 119 10.75 1.46 -1.15
N ILE A 120 11.06 0.48 -1.99
CA ILE A 120 12.44 0.06 -2.29
C ILE A 120 13.24 1.06 -3.14
N ASP A 121 12.60 2.09 -3.67
CA ASP A 121 13.23 3.12 -4.50
C ASP A 121 13.71 4.33 -3.70
N ASP A 122 12.96 4.72 -2.66
CA ASP A 122 13.32 5.82 -1.75
C ASP A 122 13.82 5.38 -0.37
N ASP A 123 13.60 4.11 0.00
CA ASP A 123 13.92 3.49 1.30
C ASP A 123 13.51 4.33 2.52
N CYS A 124 12.48 5.17 2.39
CA CYS A 124 12.22 6.20 3.39
C CYS A 124 11.61 5.64 4.68
N ASN A 125 10.80 4.58 4.59
CA ASN A 125 10.04 4.02 5.73
C ASN A 125 9.34 5.11 6.58
N GLN A 126 8.57 5.99 5.94
CA GLN A 126 8.02 7.19 6.58
C GLN A 126 6.51 7.39 6.35
N THR A 127 6.01 7.08 5.15
CA THR A 127 4.64 7.44 4.71
C THR A 127 3.55 6.96 5.67
N GLY A 128 3.66 5.71 6.15
CA GLY A 128 2.68 5.14 7.09
C GLY A 128 2.65 5.87 8.43
N GLN A 129 3.82 6.16 9.01
CA GLN A 129 3.93 6.86 10.28
C GLN A 129 3.49 8.33 10.17
N MET A 130 3.84 9.00 9.06
CA MET A 130 3.39 10.36 8.78
C MET A 130 1.86 10.41 8.63
N LEU A 131 1.25 9.45 7.93
CA LEU A 131 -0.21 9.37 7.79
C LEU A 131 -0.88 9.18 9.17
N ALA A 132 -0.38 8.27 9.99
CA ALA A 132 -0.89 8.04 11.34
C ALA A 132 -0.83 9.32 12.19
N ALA A 133 0.30 10.04 12.16
CA ALA A 133 0.47 11.30 12.87
C ALA A 133 -0.49 12.39 12.38
N LEU A 134 -0.68 12.50 11.07
CA LEU A 134 -1.59 13.49 10.46
C LEU A 134 -3.08 13.22 10.77
N LEU A 135 -3.45 11.94 10.94
CA LEU A 135 -4.80 11.52 11.30
C LEU A 135 -5.03 11.49 12.82
N GLY A 136 -3.97 11.49 13.62
CA GLY A 136 -4.05 11.22 15.06
C GLY A 136 -4.45 9.77 15.37
N TRP A 137 -4.10 8.82 14.49
CA TRP A 137 -4.48 7.40 14.64
C TRP A 137 -3.35 6.58 15.27
N PRO A 138 -3.67 5.53 16.04
CA PRO A 138 -2.68 4.55 16.48
C PRO A 138 -2.06 3.82 15.28
N GLN A 139 -0.80 3.40 15.44
CA GLN A 139 -0.04 2.75 14.37
C GLN A 139 0.61 1.44 14.80
N GLY A 140 0.65 0.47 13.90
CA GLY A 140 1.36 -0.80 14.05
C GLY A 140 2.35 -0.98 12.92
N THR A 141 3.58 -0.52 13.12
CA THR A 141 4.63 -0.66 12.09
C THR A 141 5.31 -2.02 12.13
N PHE A 142 5.89 -2.43 11.00
CA PHE A 142 6.62 -3.68 10.83
C PHE A 142 5.78 -4.92 11.20
N ALA A 143 4.50 -4.92 10.82
CA ALA A 143 3.58 -5.99 11.17
C ALA A 143 3.97 -7.31 10.49
N SER A 144 4.17 -8.35 11.29
CA SER A 144 4.29 -9.75 10.84
C SER A 144 3.07 -10.61 11.17
N LYS A 145 2.13 -10.08 11.96
CA LYS A 145 0.79 -10.66 12.13
C LYS A 145 -0.23 -9.57 12.42
N VAL A 146 -1.38 -9.65 11.78
CA VAL A 146 -2.54 -8.79 12.05
C VAL A 146 -3.71 -9.67 12.47
N THR A 147 -4.37 -9.33 13.58
CA THR A 147 -5.53 -10.07 14.08
C THR A 147 -6.63 -9.07 14.42
N PRO A 148 -7.72 -9.03 13.63
CA PRO A 148 -8.84 -8.13 13.91
C PRO A 148 -9.57 -8.55 15.18
N GLY A 149 -10.01 -7.57 15.96
CA GLY A 149 -10.85 -7.75 17.14
C GLY A 149 -12.05 -6.80 17.10
N GLU A 150 -12.88 -6.84 18.14
CA GLU A 150 -13.98 -5.90 18.28
C GLU A 150 -13.44 -4.49 18.58
N GLY A 151 -13.71 -3.53 17.68
CA GLY A 151 -13.25 -2.14 17.81
C GLY A 151 -11.74 -1.93 17.83
N SER A 152 -10.94 -2.98 17.58
CA SER A 152 -9.48 -2.95 17.69
C SER A 152 -8.81 -3.90 16.70
N VAL A 153 -7.50 -3.74 16.54
CA VAL A 153 -6.65 -4.64 15.78
C VAL A 153 -5.40 -4.95 16.61
N THR A 154 -5.10 -6.23 16.77
CA THR A 154 -3.86 -6.68 17.42
C THR A 154 -2.80 -6.89 16.36
N VAL A 155 -1.64 -6.26 16.54
CA VAL A 155 -0.52 -6.30 15.59
C VAL A 155 0.69 -6.88 16.30
N THR A 156 1.27 -7.95 15.75
CA THR A 156 2.60 -8.41 16.14
C THR A 156 3.62 -7.80 15.18
N ARG A 157 4.62 -7.14 15.75
CA ARG A 157 5.62 -6.31 15.07
C ARG A 157 6.97 -6.99 15.14
N GLU A 158 7.70 -6.95 14.05
CA GLU A 158 9.13 -7.26 14.03
C GLU A 158 9.91 -6.08 14.62
N ILE A 159 10.66 -6.35 15.69
CA ILE A 159 11.58 -5.40 16.34
C ILE A 159 12.97 -6.02 16.37
N ASP A 160 14.01 -5.22 16.62
CA ASP A 160 15.40 -5.70 16.56
C ASP A 160 15.68 -6.92 17.47
N GLY A 161 15.02 -6.97 18.63
CA GLY A 161 15.16 -8.05 19.61
C GLY A 161 14.18 -9.22 19.46
N GLY A 162 13.33 -9.24 18.45
CA GLY A 162 12.30 -10.27 18.26
C GLY A 162 10.93 -9.71 17.90
N LEU A 163 9.91 -10.07 18.67
CA LEU A 163 8.52 -9.72 18.40
C LEU A 163 7.92 -8.89 19.52
N GLU A 164 7.13 -7.88 19.15
CA GLU A 164 6.32 -7.10 20.07
C GLU A 164 4.85 -7.15 19.63
N THR A 165 3.94 -7.46 20.55
CA THR A 165 2.50 -7.44 20.27
C THR A 165 1.85 -6.21 20.90
N VAL A 166 1.17 -5.42 20.07
CA VAL A 166 0.43 -4.22 20.48
C VAL A 166 -1.03 -4.32 20.06
N GLN A 167 -1.93 -3.75 20.85
CA GLN A 167 -3.34 -3.62 20.50
C GLN A 167 -3.65 -2.17 20.15
N LEU A 168 -4.23 -1.94 18.97
CA LEU A 168 -4.57 -0.62 18.45
C LEU A 168 -6.09 -0.47 18.40
N THR A 169 -6.62 0.62 18.92
CA THR A 169 -8.03 0.97 18.73
C THR A 169 -8.28 1.36 17.28
N LEU A 170 -9.35 0.88 16.66
CA LEU A 170 -9.74 1.33 15.33
C LEU A 170 -10.40 2.72 15.42
N PRO A 171 -10.13 3.64 14.46
CA PRO A 171 -9.37 3.41 13.24
C PRO A 171 -7.84 3.45 13.41
N ALA A 172 -7.10 2.69 12.60
CA ALA A 172 -5.65 2.51 12.76
C ALA A 172 -4.88 2.46 11.44
N VAL A 173 -3.56 2.69 11.51
CA VAL A 173 -2.62 2.54 10.38
C VAL A 173 -1.66 1.39 10.65
N VAL A 174 -1.49 0.48 9.71
CA VAL A 174 -0.57 -0.66 9.81
C VAL A 174 0.42 -0.62 8.65
N THR A 175 1.69 -0.94 8.89
CA THR A 175 2.67 -1.14 7.81
C THR A 175 3.15 -2.58 7.77
N ALA A 176 3.00 -3.24 6.62
CA ALA A 176 3.34 -4.65 6.43
C ALA A 176 4.85 -4.88 6.32
N ASP A 177 5.37 -5.81 7.12
CA ASP A 177 6.71 -6.38 6.94
C ASP A 177 6.65 -7.56 5.96
N LEU A 178 7.81 -7.97 5.41
CA LEU A 178 7.93 -9.11 4.51
C LEU A 178 7.42 -10.43 5.12
N ARG A 179 7.42 -10.54 6.45
CA ARG A 179 7.00 -11.74 7.19
C ARG A 179 5.48 -11.87 7.38
N LEU A 180 4.69 -10.85 7.03
CA LEU A 180 3.26 -10.83 7.32
C LEU A 180 2.49 -11.94 6.60
N ASN A 181 2.78 -12.13 5.32
CA ASN A 181 2.14 -13.14 4.48
C ASN A 181 2.95 -13.39 3.20
N GLU A 182 2.48 -14.36 2.41
CA GLU A 182 2.94 -14.60 1.05
C GLU A 182 1.85 -14.10 0.07
N PRO A 183 2.14 -13.08 -0.76
CA PRO A 183 1.19 -12.55 -1.73
C PRO A 183 0.77 -13.59 -2.75
N ARG A 184 -0.53 -13.67 -3.06
CA ARG A 184 -1.01 -14.57 -4.10
C ARG A 184 -0.65 -14.09 -5.51
N TYR A 185 -0.46 -15.04 -6.42
CA TYR A 185 -0.44 -14.74 -7.85
C TYR A 185 -1.85 -14.52 -8.38
N ALA A 186 -2.04 -13.44 -9.14
CA ALA A 186 -3.31 -13.18 -9.81
C ALA A 186 -3.53 -14.17 -10.97
N SER A 187 -4.64 -14.91 -10.93
CA SER A 187 -5.02 -15.83 -12.00
C SER A 187 -5.43 -15.08 -13.28
N LEU A 188 -5.23 -15.69 -14.46
CA LEU A 188 -5.66 -15.11 -15.75
C LEU A 188 -7.13 -14.64 -15.74
N PRO A 189 -8.11 -15.40 -15.20
CA PRO A 189 -9.47 -14.91 -15.06
C PRO A 189 -9.60 -13.63 -14.22
N ASN A 190 -8.84 -13.53 -13.13
CA ASN A 190 -8.86 -12.35 -12.27
C ASN A 190 -8.23 -11.14 -12.93
N ILE A 191 -7.14 -11.31 -13.70
CA ILE A 191 -6.53 -10.26 -14.51
C ILE A 191 -7.54 -9.70 -15.52
N MET A 192 -8.31 -10.58 -16.17
CA MET A 192 -9.35 -10.15 -17.12
C MET A 192 -10.52 -9.44 -16.44
N LYS A 193 -10.94 -9.88 -15.25
CA LYS A 193 -11.95 -9.18 -14.43
C LYS A 193 -11.44 -7.82 -13.94
N ALA A 194 -10.16 -7.74 -13.56
CA ALA A 194 -9.55 -6.52 -13.06
C ALA A 194 -9.57 -5.37 -14.07
N LYS A 195 -9.51 -5.66 -15.38
CA LYS A 195 -9.67 -4.64 -16.44
C LYS A 195 -11.04 -3.95 -16.42
N LYS A 196 -12.08 -4.61 -15.91
CA LYS A 196 -13.45 -4.07 -15.81
C LYS A 196 -13.74 -3.39 -14.48
N LYS A 197 -12.92 -3.62 -13.44
CA LYS A 197 -13.10 -2.98 -12.13
C LYS A 197 -12.87 -1.47 -12.22
N PRO A 198 -13.59 -0.66 -11.44
CA PRO A 198 -13.49 0.79 -11.53
C PRO A 198 -12.13 1.28 -11.00
N ILE A 199 -11.56 2.25 -11.71
CA ILE A 199 -10.47 3.09 -11.23
C ILE A 199 -10.96 4.53 -11.30
N GLU A 200 -11.05 5.21 -10.16
CA GLU A 200 -11.33 6.63 -10.10
C GLU A 200 -10.02 7.40 -10.27
N THR A 201 -10.00 8.42 -11.13
CA THR A 201 -8.85 9.32 -11.28
C THR A 201 -9.17 10.66 -10.63
N LEU A 202 -8.28 11.12 -9.74
CA LEU A 202 -8.36 12.39 -9.03
C LEU A 202 -7.09 13.22 -9.30
N ALA A 203 -7.18 14.53 -9.06
CA ALA A 203 -6.03 15.42 -9.01
C ALA A 203 -5.67 15.74 -7.54
N PRO A 204 -4.40 16.09 -7.24
CA PRO A 204 -3.94 16.44 -5.88
C PRO A 204 -4.64 17.67 -5.27
#